data_AF-X0WJW1-F1
#
_entry.id   AF-X0WJW1-F1
#
_cell.length_a   1.000
_cell.length_b   1.000
_cell.length_c   1.000
_cell.angle_alpha   90.00
_cell.angle_beta   90.00
_cell.angle_gamma   90.00
#
_symmetry.space_group_name_H-M   'P 1'
#
loop_
_entity.id
_entity.type
_entity.pdbx_description
1 polymer ?
#
loop_
_entity_poly.entity_id
_entity_poly.type
_entity_poly.pdbx_seq_one_letter_code
_entity_poly.pdbx_strand_id
1 'polypeptide(L)' 'MCWILKLSDKVNIKCDDVNTLVDIIFNQIKEYLINDITIELRGFGTFEER' A
#
# COMPACT_ATOMS: atom_id res chain seq x y z
N MET A 1 12.53 -0.45 5.80
CA MET A 1 13.02 0.86 5.33
C MET A 1 13.79 0.84 3.99
N CYS A 2 14.44 -0.26 3.56
CA CYS A 2 15.27 -0.27 2.34
C CYS A 2 14.51 -0.18 0.99
N TRP A 3 13.25 -0.61 0.91
CA TRP A 3 12.50 -0.67 -0.35
C TRP A 3 11.82 0.65 -0.75
N ILE A 4 11.53 1.51 0.22
CA ILE A 4 10.88 2.82 0.00
C ILE A 4 11.82 3.79 -0.69
N LEU A 5 13.10 3.79 -0.31
CA LEU A 5 14.16 4.54 -1.01
C LEU A 5 14.26 4.12 -2.48
N LYS A 6 14.23 2.81 -2.75
CA LYS A 6 14.22 2.28 -4.13
C LYS A 6 12.98 2.69 -4.93
N LEU A 7 11.84 2.89 -4.27
CA LEU A 7 10.63 3.40 -4.90
C LEU A 7 10.76 4.89 -5.17
N SER A 8 11.13 5.69 -4.17
CA SER A 8 11.39 7.13 -4.28
C SER A 8 12.30 7.46 -5.46
N ASP A 9 13.41 6.72 -5.62
CA ASP A 9 14.34 6.87 -6.73
C ASP A 9 13.71 6.52 -8.10
N LYS A 10 12.82 5.51 -8.15
CA LYS A 10 12.17 5.07 -9.39
C LYS A 10 11.05 5.99 -9.84
N VAL A 11 10.28 6.56 -8.92
CA VAL A 11 9.15 7.46 -9.23
C VAL A 11 9.50 8.95 -9.13
N ASN A 12 10.73 9.30 -8.76
CA ASN A 12 11.20 10.68 -8.57
C ASN A 12 10.28 11.50 -7.64
N ILE A 13 9.83 10.86 -6.56
CA ILE A 13 9.01 11.43 -5.49
C ILE A 13 9.86 11.41 -4.23
N LYS A 14 9.74 12.42 -3.35
CA LYS A 14 10.51 12.45 -2.10
C LYS A 14 10.18 11.25 -1.22
N CYS A 15 11.17 10.72 -0.51
CA CYS A 15 11.00 9.54 0.33
C CYS A 15 9.88 9.70 1.36
N ASP A 16 9.73 10.89 1.95
CA ASP A 16 8.68 11.18 2.95
C ASP A 16 7.27 11.12 2.34
N ASP A 17 7.12 11.58 1.10
CA ASP A 17 5.86 11.52 0.36
C ASP A 17 5.53 10.05 -0.01
N VAL A 18 6.53 9.25 -0.38
CA VAL A 18 6.33 7.81 -0.64
C VAL A 18 5.93 7.06 0.63
N ASN A 19 6.57 7.35 1.77
CA ASN A 19 6.18 6.76 3.06
C ASN A 19 4.70 7.06 3.35
N THR A 20 4.31 8.33 3.21
CA THR A 20 2.94 8.78 3.46
C THR A 20 1.94 8.07 2.53
N LEU A 21 2.24 7.97 1.24
CA LEU A 21 1.38 7.29 0.27
C LEU A 21 1.23 5.79 0.56
N VAL A 22 2.33 5.13 0.93
CA VAL A 22 2.31 3.71 1.29
C VAL A 22 1.44 3.47 2.52
N ASP A 23 1.60 4.31 3.55
CA ASP A 23 0.79 4.21 4.77
C ASP A 23 -0.69 4.45 4.49
N ILE A 24 -1.04 5.43 3.65
CA ILE A 24 -2.43 5.68 3.23
C ILE A 24 -3.02 4.45 2.54
N ILE A 25 -2.31 3.85 1.59
CA ILE A 25 -2.79 2.67 0.85
C ILE A 25 -3.05 1.51 1.80
N PHE A 26 -2.10 1.19 2.68
CA PHE A 26 -2.27 0.07 3.60
C PHE A 26 -3.32 0.32 4.68
N ASN A 27 -3.52 1.57 5.11
CA ASN A 27 -4.60 1.91 6.03
C ASN A 27 -5.97 1.78 5.36
N GLN A 28 -6.12 2.19 4.09
CA GLN A 28 -7.34 1.95 3.34
C GLN A 28 -7.63 0.45 3.17
N ILE A 29 -6.61 -0.35 2.84
CA ILE A 29 -6.77 -1.81 2.75
C ILE A 29 -7.27 -2.39 4.08
N LYS A 30 -6.71 -1.96 5.22
CA LYS A 30 -7.19 -2.38 6.54
C LYS A 30 -8.63 -1.97 6.80
N GLU A 31 -9.01 -0.73 6.50
CA GLU A 31 -10.39 -0.25 6.68
C GLU A 31 -11.37 -1.08 5.86
N TYR A 32 -11.04 -1.39 4.61
CA TYR A 32 -11.89 -2.25 3.78
C TYR A 32 -12.03 -3.65 4.37
N LEU A 33 -10.95 -4.25 4.87
CA LEU A 33 -11.01 -5.56 5.53
C LEU A 33 -11.88 -5.56 6.80
N ILE A 34 -11.80 -4.50 7.62
CA ILE A 34 -12.65 -4.34 8.83
C ILE A 34 -14.14 -4.28 8.48
N ASN A 35 -14.47 -3.82 7.28
CA ASN A 35 -15.85 -3.70 6.79
C ASN A 35 -16.27 -4.92 5.94
N ASP A 36 -15.59 -6.07 6.07
CA ASP A 36 -15.85 -7.29 5.30
C ASP A 36 -15.72 -7.14 3.78
N ILE A 37 -14.96 -6.13 3.31
CA ILE A 37 -14.75 -5.88 1.88
C ILE A 37 -13.46 -6.56 1.44
N THR A 38 -13.61 -7.51 0.50
CA THR A 38 -12.49 -8.16 -0.19
C THR A 38 -11.87 -7.23 -1.23
N ILE A 39 -10.54 -7.15 -1.26
CA ILE A 39 -9.79 -6.30 -2.20
C ILE A 39 -8.90 -7.17 -3.08
N GLU A 40 -9.08 -7.08 -4.39
CA GLU A 40 -8.20 -7.74 -5.36
C GLU A 40 -7.22 -6.72 -5.96
N LEU A 41 -5.92 -6.93 -5.70
CA LEU A 41 -4.84 -6.24 -6.40
C LEU A 41 -4.33 -7.14 -7.53
N ARG A 42 -4.79 -6.88 -8.75
CA ARG A 42 -4.45 -7.68 -9.94
C ARG A 42 -2.94 -7.77 -10.14
N GLY A 43 -2.43 -8.99 -10.30
CA GLY A 43 -1.00 -9.25 -10.45
C GLY A 43 -0.20 -9.22 -9.15
N PHE A 44 -0.86 -8.99 -8.00
CA PHE A 44 -0.26 -9.03 -6.67
C PHE A 44 -0.92 -10.09 -5.78
N GLY A 45 -2.25 -10.03 -5.63
CA GLY A 45 -3.01 -10.97 -4.80
C GLY A 45 -4.31 -10.36 -4.27
N THR A 46 -5.02 -11.15 -3.47
CA THR A 46 -6.30 -10.77 -2.85
C THR A 46 -6.14 -10.64 -1.35
N PHE A 47 -6.70 -9.58 -0.78
CA PHE A 47 -6.87 -9.39 0.65
C PHE A 47 -8.31 -9.72 1.03
N GLU A 48 -8.48 -10.70 1.90
CA GLU A 48 -9.76 -11.20 2.41
C GLU A 48 -9.64 -11.42 3.92
N GLU A 49 -10.71 -11.20 4.68
CA GLU A 49 -10.78 -11.62 6.08
C GLU A 49 -10.95 -13.15 6.13
N ARG A 50 -10.36 -13.82 7.12
CA ARG A 50 -10.41 -15.29 7.28
C ARG A 50 -10.85 -15.69 8.66
#